data_AF-A0A8J8EZJ2-F1
#
_entry.id   AF-A0A8J8EZJ2-F1
#
_cell.length_a   1.000
_cell.length_b   1.000
_cell.length_c   1.000
_cell.angle_alpha   90.00
_cell.angle_beta   90.00
_cell.angle_gamma   90.00
#
_symmetry.space_group_name_H-M   'P 1'
#
loop_
_entity.id
_entity.type
_entity.pdbx_description
1 polymer ?
#
loop_
_entity_poly.entity_id
_entity_poly.type
_entity_poly.pdbx_seq_one_letter_code
_entity_poly.pdbx_strand_id
1 'polypeptide(L)'
;LSMLFMYLYLRSLDAYARREEQRVLQRPKRFTRKDVFSLKGLLIGAYSLAVLLFIIAPLLAVLYDSLHFNDQWSLEWYRRIFSTEYNPMFGATTLDAIRNSLTFGFATVFLSVIIALPVAYALHRWNFKGKRLFDVLVMLPLASSAITLGLGYIRIFHGTPLYYTAWLIIAAHTIIAYPFVLRAVSTSLKKIRPNLWEAALSLGAKEWKAFLRV
;
A
#
# COMPACT_ATOMS: atom_id res chain seq x y z
N LEU A 1 0.85 -9.26 -39.17
CA LEU A 1 -0.05 -8.44 -38.33
C LEU A 1 0.60 -8.01 -36.99
N SER A 2 1.17 -8.93 -36.20
CA SER A 2 1.80 -8.62 -34.90
C SER A 2 3.01 -7.68 -34.97
N MET A 3 3.93 -7.85 -35.94
CA MET A 3 5.11 -6.98 -36.05
C MET A 3 4.77 -5.54 -36.48
N LEU A 4 3.75 -5.35 -37.32
CA LEU A 4 3.27 -4.02 -37.71
C LEU A 4 2.64 -3.29 -36.52
N PHE A 5 1.87 -4.01 -35.71
CA PHE A 5 1.28 -3.49 -34.47
C PHE A 5 2.37 -3.13 -33.46
N MET A 6 3.39 -3.97 -33.29
CA MET A 6 4.52 -3.69 -32.40
C MET A 6 5.36 -2.50 -32.88
N TYR A 7 5.60 -2.35 -34.18
CA TYR A 7 6.29 -1.20 -34.74
C TYR A 7 5.50 0.10 -34.56
N LEU A 8 4.19 0.09 -34.83
CA LEU A 8 3.33 1.26 -34.60
C LEU A 8 3.22 1.60 -33.12
N TYR A 9 3.16 0.59 -32.26
CA TYR A 9 3.13 0.75 -30.81
C TYR A 9 4.43 1.38 -30.30
N LEU A 10 5.60 0.86 -30.68
CA LEU A 10 6.90 1.43 -30.31
C LEU A 10 7.09 2.84 -30.87
N ARG A 11 6.70 3.09 -32.13
CA ARG A 11 6.76 4.42 -32.73
C ARG A 11 5.83 5.42 -32.04
N SER A 12 4.67 4.96 -31.58
CA SER A 12 3.77 5.77 -30.78
C SER A 12 4.40 6.08 -29.42
N LEU A 13 4.97 5.08 -28.74
CA LEU A 13 5.66 5.24 -27.46
C LEU A 13 6.82 6.22 -27.54
N ASP A 14 7.66 6.16 -28.58
CA ASP A 14 8.75 7.11 -28.77
C ASP A 14 8.24 8.54 -28.99
N ALA A 15 7.13 8.69 -29.71
CA ALA A 15 6.48 9.98 -29.90
C ALA A 15 5.85 10.51 -28.60
N TYR A 16 5.30 9.63 -27.75
CA TYR A 16 4.80 9.97 -26.42
C TYR A 16 5.96 10.33 -25.47
N ALA A 17 7.01 9.52 -25.41
CA ALA A 17 8.17 9.72 -24.53
C ALA A 17 8.88 11.05 -24.80
N ARG A 18 9.08 11.43 -26.07
CA ARG A 18 9.68 12.73 -26.43
C ARG A 18 8.79 13.92 -26.06
N ARG A 19 7.46 13.76 -26.11
CA ARG A 19 6.49 14.78 -25.67
C ARG A 19 6.40 14.88 -24.14
N GLU A 20 6.57 13.76 -23.45
CA GLU A 20 6.61 13.67 -21.99
C GLU A 20 7.88 14.32 -21.43
N GLU A 21 9.06 14.01 -21.98
CA GLU A 21 10.35 14.62 -21.60
C GLU A 21 10.31 16.16 -21.75
N GLN A 22 9.69 16.67 -22.81
CA GLN A 22 9.47 18.10 -22.98
C GLN A 22 8.45 18.70 -22.01
N ARG A 23 7.47 17.93 -21.52
CA ARG A 23 6.46 18.38 -20.53
C ARG A 23 6.99 18.37 -19.10
N VAL A 24 7.87 17.44 -18.74
CA VAL A 24 8.48 17.35 -17.40
C VAL A 24 9.42 18.54 -17.15
N LEU A 25 9.99 19.14 -18.21
CA LEU A 25 10.79 20.37 -18.13
C LEU A 25 9.97 21.67 -18.21
N GLN A 26 8.67 21.61 -18.52
CA GLN A 26 7.81 22.79 -18.48
C GLN A 26 7.44 23.10 -17.03
N ARG A 27 7.79 24.30 -16.57
CA ARG A 27 7.30 24.84 -15.29
C ARG A 27 5.78 24.70 -15.25
N PRO A 28 5.18 24.16 -14.17
CA PRO A 28 3.73 24.02 -14.09
C PRO A 28 3.10 25.39 -14.35
N LYS A 29 2.24 25.48 -15.38
CA LYS A 29 1.49 26.71 -15.66
C LYS A 29 0.71 27.05 -14.38
N ARG A 30 0.96 28.23 -13.82
CA ARG A 30 0.22 28.71 -12.65
C ARG A 30 -1.26 28.74 -13.02
N PHE A 31 -2.05 27.91 -12.34
CA PHE A 31 -3.50 27.94 -12.41
C PHE A 31 -3.97 29.37 -12.11
N THR A 32 -4.54 30.06 -13.10
CA THR A 32 -5.09 31.40 -12.90
C THR A 32 -6.59 31.25 -12.61
N ARG A 33 -7.19 32.12 -11.78
CA ARG A 33 -8.65 32.05 -11.48
C ARG A 33 -9.53 32.02 -12.74
N LYS A 34 -9.07 32.62 -13.84
CA LYS A 34 -9.74 32.59 -15.15
C LYS A 34 -9.80 31.20 -15.80
N ASP A 35 -8.86 30.31 -15.48
CA ASP A 35 -8.83 28.94 -16.00
C ASP A 35 -9.85 28.03 -15.32
N VAL A 36 -10.22 28.34 -14.06
CA VAL A 36 -11.21 27.60 -13.27
C VAL A 36 -12.62 27.81 -13.82
N PHE A 37 -12.95 29.04 -14.24
CA PHE A 37 -14.26 29.40 -14.81
C PHE A 37 -14.34 29.23 -16.34
N SER A 38 -13.28 28.71 -16.97
CA SER A 38 -13.32 28.28 -18.38
C SER A 38 -14.21 27.04 -18.52
N LEU A 39 -14.85 26.83 -19.68
CA LEU A 39 -15.64 25.62 -19.97
C LEU A 39 -14.84 24.34 -19.68
N LYS A 40 -13.54 24.32 -19.99
CA LYS A 40 -12.64 23.20 -19.68
C LYS A 40 -12.42 23.04 -18.18
N GLY A 41 -12.30 24.13 -17.43
CA GLY A 41 -12.18 24.12 -15.98
C GLY A 41 -13.43 23.60 -15.29
N LEU A 42 -14.61 24.02 -15.76
CA LEU A 42 -15.90 23.53 -15.29
C LEU A 42 -16.10 22.04 -15.58
N LEU A 43 -15.75 21.57 -16.79
CA LEU A 43 -15.82 20.15 -17.14
C LEU A 43 -14.88 19.29 -16.28
N ILE A 44 -13.64 19.74 -16.07
CA ILE A 44 -12.70 19.06 -15.17
C ILE A 44 -13.24 19.06 -13.74
N GLY A 45 -13.75 20.20 -13.25
CA GLY A 45 -14.33 20.30 -11.92
C GLY A 45 -15.54 19.39 -11.73
N ALA A 46 -16.45 19.35 -12.69
CA ALA A 46 -17.63 18.48 -12.67
C ALA A 46 -17.23 17.00 -12.71
N TYR A 47 -16.27 16.62 -13.56
CA TYR A 47 -15.74 15.25 -13.60
C TYR A 47 -15.06 14.85 -12.29
N SER A 48 -14.19 15.71 -11.75
CA SER A 48 -13.54 15.49 -10.46
C SER A 48 -14.55 15.36 -9.33
N LEU A 49 -15.61 16.18 -9.32
CA LEU A 49 -16.70 16.08 -8.36
C LEU A 49 -17.49 14.78 -8.51
N ALA A 50 -17.79 14.36 -9.73
CA ALA A 50 -18.49 13.11 -9.99
C ALA A 50 -17.68 11.89 -9.51
N VAL A 51 -16.37 11.86 -9.79
CA VAL A 51 -15.47 10.82 -9.27
C VAL A 51 -15.41 10.85 -7.74
N LEU A 52 -15.32 12.03 -7.14
CA LEU A 52 -15.30 12.17 -5.69
C LEU A 52 -16.61 11.65 -5.07
N LEU A 53 -17.75 12.02 -5.62
CA LEU A 53 -19.06 11.55 -5.18
C LEU A 53 -19.19 10.04 -5.34
N PHE A 54 -18.71 9.47 -6.45
CA PHE A 54 -18.72 8.03 -6.65
C PHE A 54 -17.90 7.28 -5.60
N ILE A 55 -16.75 7.80 -5.20
CA ILE A 55 -15.90 7.21 -4.15
C ILE A 55 -16.53 7.38 -2.76
N ILE A 56 -17.13 8.54 -2.48
CA ILE A 56 -17.70 8.87 -1.17
C ILE A 56 -19.08 8.24 -0.97
N ALA A 57 -19.86 8.01 -2.04
CA ALA A 57 -21.21 7.45 -1.98
C ALA A 57 -21.33 6.16 -1.14
N PRO A 58 -20.51 5.11 -1.34
CA PRO A 58 -20.59 3.91 -0.50
C PRO A 58 -20.22 4.19 0.97
N LEU A 59 -19.33 5.14 1.25
CA LEU A 59 -19.00 5.54 2.63
C LEU A 59 -20.19 6.25 3.29
N LEU A 60 -20.91 7.09 2.53
CA LEU A 60 -22.14 7.72 3.00
C LEU A 60 -23.25 6.71 3.21
N ALA A 61 -23.38 5.70 2.35
CA ALA A 61 -24.34 4.61 2.52
C ALA A 61 -24.06 3.82 3.81
N VAL A 62 -22.80 3.46 4.07
CA VAL A 62 -22.40 2.80 5.33
C VAL A 62 -22.67 3.69 6.54
N LEU A 63 -22.42 5.00 6.44
CA LEU A 63 -22.72 5.94 7.53
C LEU A 63 -24.23 6.04 7.77
N TYR A 64 -25.02 6.12 6.70
CA TYR A 64 -26.48 6.14 6.77
C TYR A 64 -27.01 4.87 7.44
N ASP A 65 -26.57 3.69 6.98
CA ASP A 65 -26.98 2.40 7.54
C ASP A 65 -26.50 2.24 8.99
N SER A 66 -25.35 2.80 9.37
CA SER A 66 -24.88 2.74 10.77
C SER A 66 -25.76 3.52 11.75
N LEU A 67 -26.51 4.51 11.26
CA LEU A 67 -27.43 5.35 12.04
C LEU A 67 -28.88 4.85 11.98
N HIS A 68 -29.15 3.82 11.17
CA HIS A 68 -30.47 3.21 11.04
C HIS A 68 -30.46 1.77 11.56
N PHE A 69 -31.43 1.46 12.41
CA PHE A 69 -31.67 0.10 12.88
C PHE A 69 -33.15 -0.20 12.72
N ASN A 70 -33.49 -1.23 11.93
CA ASN A 70 -34.88 -1.57 11.58
C ASN A 70 -35.68 -0.37 11.05
N ASP A 71 -35.12 0.37 10.08
CA ASP A 71 -35.72 1.56 9.46
C ASP A 71 -36.01 2.73 10.41
N GLN A 72 -35.40 2.74 11.60
CA GLN A 72 -35.51 3.81 12.58
C GLN A 72 -34.14 4.42 12.87
N TRP A 73 -34.10 5.75 13.08
CA TRP A 73 -32.90 6.43 13.57
C TRP A 73 -32.53 5.90 14.95
N SER A 74 -31.39 5.23 15.03
CA SER A 74 -30.96 4.56 16.25
C SER A 74 -29.44 4.43 16.30
N LEU A 75 -28.90 4.54 17.52
CA LEU A 75 -27.48 4.30 17.80
C LEU A 75 -27.23 2.87 18.30
N GLU A 76 -28.15 1.95 18.00
CA GLU A 76 -28.10 0.57 18.47
C GLU A 76 -26.83 -0.17 18.03
N TRP A 77 -26.39 0.03 16.79
CA TRP A 77 -25.12 -0.53 16.30
C TRP A 77 -23.93 -0.10 17.15
N TYR A 78 -23.89 1.16 17.58
CA TYR A 78 -22.83 1.67 18.44
C TYR A 78 -22.89 1.07 19.85
N ARG A 79 -24.09 0.82 20.40
CA ARG A 79 -24.24 0.11 21.68
C ARG A 79 -23.73 -1.33 21.56
N ARG A 80 -24.04 -2.02 20.47
CA ARG A 80 -23.60 -3.40 20.20
C ARG A 80 -22.09 -3.55 20.07
N ILE A 81 -21.37 -2.50 19.65
CA ILE A 81 -19.90 -2.50 19.65
C ILE A 81 -19.34 -2.69 21.07
N PHE A 82 -19.95 -2.04 22.06
CA PHE A 82 -19.54 -2.13 23.46
C PHE A 82 -20.25 -3.24 24.25
N SER A 83 -21.22 -3.91 23.63
CA SER A 83 -21.87 -5.07 24.24
C SER A 83 -20.90 -6.25 24.31
N THR A 84 -20.94 -6.98 25.43
CA THR A 84 -20.26 -8.27 25.59
C THR A 84 -21.08 -9.43 25.02
N GLU A 85 -22.14 -9.13 24.25
CA GLU A 85 -22.97 -10.15 23.64
C GLU A 85 -22.17 -10.93 22.61
N TYR A 86 -22.24 -12.26 22.74
CA TYR A 86 -21.64 -13.16 21.77
C TYR A 86 -22.39 -13.05 20.45
N ASN A 87 -21.68 -12.63 19.40
CA ASN A 87 -22.25 -12.55 18.07
C ASN A 87 -21.89 -13.82 17.28
N PRO A 88 -22.84 -14.72 16.99
CA PRO A 88 -22.56 -15.95 16.25
C PRO A 88 -22.05 -15.72 14.83
N MET A 89 -22.29 -14.53 14.25
CA MET A 89 -21.74 -14.16 12.93
C MET A 89 -20.22 -13.98 12.97
N PHE A 90 -19.67 -13.49 14.07
CA PHE A 90 -18.23 -13.27 14.25
C PHE A 90 -17.54 -14.39 15.04
N GLY A 91 -18.32 -15.27 15.67
CA GLY A 91 -17.81 -16.31 16.57
C GLY A 91 -17.15 -15.75 17.83
N ALA A 92 -17.32 -14.46 18.10
CA ALA A 92 -16.71 -13.71 19.19
C ALA A 92 -17.54 -12.46 19.51
N THR A 93 -17.20 -11.75 20.59
CA THR A 93 -17.74 -10.41 20.83
C THR A 93 -17.21 -9.42 19.79
N THR A 94 -17.97 -8.35 19.51
CA THR A 94 -17.53 -7.30 18.58
C THR A 94 -16.18 -6.69 19.01
N LEU A 95 -16.00 -6.52 20.33
CA LEU A 95 -14.78 -5.95 20.89
C LEU A 95 -13.56 -6.88 20.71
N ASP A 96 -13.75 -8.19 20.86
CA ASP A 96 -12.67 -9.17 20.62
C ASP A 96 -12.27 -9.21 19.14
N ALA A 97 -13.24 -9.11 18.22
CA ALA A 97 -12.95 -9.04 16.79
C ALA A 97 -12.15 -7.77 16.42
N ILE A 98 -12.51 -6.62 17.00
CA ILE A 98 -11.77 -5.36 16.85
C ILE A 98 -10.36 -5.51 17.42
N ARG A 99 -10.23 -6.05 18.64
CA ARG A 99 -8.94 -6.27 19.29
C ARG A 99 -8.04 -7.18 18.46
N ASN A 100 -8.56 -8.32 18.00
CA ASN A 100 -7.83 -9.25 17.14
C ASN A 100 -7.36 -8.56 15.86
N SER A 101 -8.24 -7.80 15.19
CA SER A 101 -7.90 -7.07 13.96
C SER A 101 -6.77 -6.06 14.18
N LEU A 102 -6.84 -5.28 15.27
CA LEU A 102 -5.78 -4.34 15.64
C LEU A 102 -4.48 -5.06 15.99
N THR A 103 -4.54 -6.11 16.82
CA THR A 103 -3.36 -6.89 17.20
C THR A 103 -2.70 -7.51 15.98
N PHE A 104 -3.47 -8.11 15.07
CA PHE A 104 -2.95 -8.71 13.84
C PHE A 104 -2.39 -7.64 12.90
N GLY A 105 -3.06 -6.49 12.78
CA GLY A 105 -2.58 -5.35 11.99
C GLY A 105 -1.24 -4.81 12.48
N PHE A 106 -1.11 -4.53 13.78
CA PHE A 106 0.14 -4.05 14.38
C PHE A 106 1.26 -5.10 14.27
N ALA A 107 0.97 -6.37 14.57
CA ALA A 107 1.95 -7.44 14.44
C ALA A 107 2.42 -7.62 12.99
N THR A 108 1.50 -7.52 12.02
CA THR A 108 1.80 -7.54 10.59
C THR A 108 2.73 -6.41 10.18
N VAL A 109 2.41 -5.16 10.59
CA VAL A 109 3.23 -4.00 10.27
C VAL A 109 4.62 -4.13 10.90
N PHE A 110 4.69 -4.53 12.16
CA PHE A 110 5.94 -4.74 12.87
C PHE A 110 6.83 -5.78 12.17
N LEU A 111 6.27 -6.94 11.84
CA LEU A 111 7.01 -8.00 11.13
C LEU A 111 7.39 -7.57 9.71
N SER A 112 6.50 -6.86 9.02
CA SER A 112 6.77 -6.28 7.71
C SER A 112 7.93 -5.31 7.74
N VAL A 113 8.03 -4.44 8.76
CA VAL A 113 9.16 -3.52 8.94
C VAL A 113 10.46 -4.28 9.21
N ILE A 114 10.43 -5.29 10.09
CA ILE A 114 11.61 -6.12 10.40
C ILE A 114 12.17 -6.78 9.13
N ILE A 115 11.31 -7.23 8.22
CA ILE A 115 11.73 -7.85 6.95
C ILE A 115 12.13 -6.80 5.92
N ALA A 116 11.30 -5.78 5.73
CA ALA A 116 11.45 -4.80 4.66
C ALA A 116 12.64 -3.87 4.88
N LEU A 117 12.93 -3.47 6.11
CA LEU A 117 14.00 -2.53 6.43
C LEU A 117 15.40 -3.02 6.01
N PRO A 118 15.86 -4.23 6.39
CA PRO A 118 17.16 -4.75 5.95
C PRO A 118 17.19 -5.00 4.44
N VAL A 119 16.08 -5.44 3.84
CA VAL A 119 15.98 -5.62 2.39
C VAL A 119 16.10 -4.30 1.64
N ALA A 120 15.41 -3.25 2.11
CA ALA A 120 15.49 -1.89 1.57
C ALA A 120 16.91 -1.35 1.67
N TYR A 121 17.52 -1.53 2.85
CA TYR A 121 18.88 -1.10 3.10
C TYR A 121 19.87 -1.80 2.17
N ALA A 122 19.78 -3.12 2.03
CA ALA A 122 20.64 -3.90 1.15
C ALA A 122 20.48 -3.49 -0.33
N LEU A 123 19.23 -3.31 -0.78
CA LEU A 123 18.91 -2.83 -2.12
C LEU A 123 19.37 -1.38 -2.35
N HIS A 124 19.43 -0.55 -1.32
CA HIS A 124 19.94 0.81 -1.46
C HIS A 124 21.47 0.86 -1.49
N ARG A 125 22.12 0.16 -0.56
CA ARG A 125 23.56 0.24 -0.30
C ARG A 125 24.40 -0.54 -1.32
N TRP A 126 23.99 -1.77 -1.65
CA TRP A 126 24.80 -2.65 -2.49
C TRP A 126 24.33 -2.69 -3.95
N ASN A 127 25.30 -2.76 -4.86
CA ASN A 127 25.06 -3.02 -6.27
C ASN A 127 25.64 -4.40 -6.64
N PHE A 128 24.80 -5.42 -6.60
CA PHE A 128 25.18 -6.80 -6.87
C PHE A 128 24.56 -7.32 -8.17
N LYS A 129 25.20 -8.34 -8.77
CA LYS A 129 24.67 -9.01 -9.97
C LYS A 129 23.32 -9.64 -9.66
N GLY A 130 22.30 -9.34 -10.47
CA GLY A 130 20.93 -9.85 -10.25
C GLY A 130 20.06 -9.00 -9.31
N LYS A 131 20.51 -7.82 -8.86
CA LYS A 131 19.72 -6.89 -8.01
C LYS A 131 18.30 -6.63 -8.52
N ARG A 132 18.14 -6.46 -9.83
CA ARG A 132 16.82 -6.25 -10.45
C ARG A 132 15.91 -7.47 -10.33
N LEU A 133 16.46 -8.67 -10.50
CA LEU A 133 15.70 -9.90 -10.32
C LEU A 133 15.29 -10.05 -8.85
N PHE A 134 16.20 -9.78 -7.91
CA PHE A 134 15.88 -9.80 -6.49
C PHE A 134 14.78 -8.80 -6.10
N ASP A 135 14.84 -7.55 -6.60
CA ASP A 135 13.79 -6.55 -6.39
C ASP A 135 12.43 -7.03 -6.94
N VAL A 136 12.42 -7.69 -8.11
CA VAL A 136 11.20 -8.31 -8.66
C VAL A 136 10.70 -9.45 -7.79
N LEU A 137 11.58 -10.37 -7.36
CA LEU A 137 11.22 -11.52 -6.52
C LEU A 137 10.57 -11.08 -5.21
N VAL A 138 11.11 -10.03 -4.60
CA VAL A 138 10.60 -9.44 -3.38
C VAL A 138 9.23 -8.77 -3.59
N MET A 139 8.96 -8.25 -4.78
CA MET A 139 7.67 -7.64 -5.14
C MET A 139 6.64 -8.67 -5.65
N LEU A 140 7.03 -9.92 -5.92
CA LEU A 140 6.15 -10.96 -6.47
C LEU A 140 4.82 -11.13 -5.70
N PRO A 141 4.77 -11.06 -4.36
CA PRO A 141 3.51 -11.23 -3.65
C PRO A 141 2.42 -10.24 -4.09
N LEU A 142 2.79 -9.03 -4.54
CA LEU A 142 1.85 -8.03 -5.05
C LEU A 142 1.25 -8.38 -6.40
N ALA A 143 1.98 -9.17 -7.21
CA ALA A 143 1.49 -9.65 -8.50
C ALA A 143 0.54 -10.84 -8.34
N SER A 144 0.59 -11.53 -7.21
CA SER A 144 -0.28 -12.66 -6.91
C SER A 144 -1.64 -12.20 -6.37
N SER A 145 -2.68 -12.95 -6.68
CA SER A 145 -3.99 -12.75 -6.06
C SER A 145 -3.93 -13.12 -4.58
N ALA A 146 -4.50 -12.28 -3.72
CA ALA A 146 -4.65 -12.58 -2.30
C ALA A 146 -5.38 -13.92 -2.07
N ILE A 147 -6.33 -14.28 -2.94
CA ILE A 147 -7.05 -15.55 -2.88
C ILE A 147 -6.11 -16.72 -3.16
N THR A 148 -5.28 -16.64 -4.21
CA THR A 148 -4.31 -17.69 -4.55
C THR A 148 -3.30 -17.89 -3.43
N LEU A 149 -2.81 -16.81 -2.82
CA LEU A 149 -1.94 -16.90 -1.64
C LEU A 149 -2.69 -17.57 -0.48
N GLY A 150 -3.91 -17.13 -0.16
CA GLY A 150 -4.72 -17.72 0.91
C GLY A 150 -4.96 -19.23 0.73
N LEU A 151 -5.30 -19.66 -0.48
CA LEU A 151 -5.46 -21.09 -0.80
C LEU A 151 -4.14 -21.86 -0.68
N GLY A 152 -3.02 -21.27 -1.11
CA GLY A 152 -1.69 -21.86 -0.92
C GLY A 152 -1.35 -22.07 0.55
N TYR A 153 -1.64 -21.06 1.39
CA TYR A 153 -1.48 -21.13 2.83
C TYR A 153 -2.34 -22.26 3.43
N ILE A 154 -3.63 -22.31 3.11
CA ILE A 154 -4.50 -23.40 3.56
C ILE A 154 -3.90 -24.73 3.13
N ARG A 155 -3.53 -24.90 1.87
CA ARG A 155 -3.04 -26.16 1.34
C ARG A 155 -1.74 -26.64 2.00
N ILE A 156 -0.82 -25.73 2.32
CA ILE A 156 0.48 -26.05 2.94
C ILE A 156 0.31 -26.35 4.43
N PHE A 157 -0.47 -25.54 5.14
CA PHE A 157 -0.57 -25.62 6.59
C PHE A 157 -1.72 -26.49 7.09
N HIS A 158 -2.61 -26.97 6.22
CA HIS A 158 -3.70 -27.86 6.60
C HIS A 158 -3.17 -29.12 7.31
N GLY A 159 -3.75 -29.43 8.47
CA GLY A 159 -3.32 -30.54 9.32
C GLY A 159 -2.08 -30.26 10.18
N THR A 160 -1.46 -29.08 10.06
CA THR A 160 -0.36 -28.67 10.95
C THR A 160 -0.89 -27.96 12.21
N PRO A 161 -0.14 -27.95 13.33
CA PRO A 161 -0.53 -27.20 14.52
C PRO A 161 -0.69 -25.69 14.27
N LEU A 162 -0.04 -25.14 13.24
CA LEU A 162 -0.11 -23.72 12.89
C LEU A 162 -1.42 -23.33 12.21
N TYR A 163 -2.18 -24.30 11.67
CA TYR A 163 -3.37 -24.04 10.87
C TYR A 163 -4.42 -23.17 11.60
N TYR A 164 -4.61 -23.41 12.89
CA TYR A 164 -5.60 -22.73 13.73
C TYR A 164 -5.00 -21.58 14.55
N THR A 165 -3.82 -21.07 14.18
CA THR A 165 -3.10 -20.07 14.98
C THR A 165 -3.16 -18.68 14.38
N ALA A 166 -3.19 -17.66 15.25
CA ALA A 166 -3.07 -16.26 14.87
C ALA A 166 -1.77 -15.96 14.08
N TRP A 167 -0.70 -16.72 14.34
CA TRP A 167 0.58 -16.57 13.65
C TRP A 167 0.47 -16.80 12.16
N LEU A 168 -0.36 -17.75 11.73
CA LEU A 168 -0.57 -18.03 10.31
C LEU A 168 -1.25 -16.84 9.61
N ILE A 169 -2.24 -16.24 10.28
CA ILE A 169 -2.94 -15.05 9.79
C ILE A 169 -1.97 -13.87 9.69
N ILE A 170 -1.17 -13.62 10.72
CA ILE A 170 -0.17 -12.55 10.74
C ILE A 170 0.88 -12.76 9.64
N ALA A 171 1.36 -14.00 9.44
CA ALA A 171 2.32 -14.32 8.40
C ALA A 171 1.73 -14.09 6.99
N ALA A 172 0.50 -14.53 6.76
CA ALA A 172 -0.21 -14.32 5.50
C ALA A 172 -0.36 -12.82 5.18
N HIS A 173 -0.80 -12.02 6.15
CA HIS A 173 -0.88 -10.57 6.00
C HIS A 173 0.50 -9.94 5.77
N THR A 174 1.53 -10.42 6.46
CA THR A 174 2.89 -9.91 6.33
C THR A 174 3.43 -10.11 4.93
N ILE A 175 3.23 -11.28 4.31
CA ILE A 175 3.65 -11.55 2.92
C ILE A 175 3.04 -10.55 1.92
N ILE A 176 1.80 -10.12 2.16
CA ILE A 176 1.12 -9.14 1.31
C ILE A 176 1.58 -7.71 1.63
N ALA A 177 1.79 -7.40 2.91
CA ALA A 177 2.07 -6.04 3.39
C ALA A 177 3.53 -5.61 3.23
N TYR A 178 4.50 -6.51 3.42
CA TYR A 178 5.93 -6.14 3.44
C TYR A 178 6.46 -5.48 2.15
N PRO A 179 5.98 -5.79 0.92
CA PRO A 179 6.46 -5.11 -0.29
C PRO A 179 6.05 -3.63 -0.32
N PHE A 180 4.89 -3.28 0.25
CA PHE A 180 4.45 -1.89 0.41
C PHE A 180 5.35 -1.15 1.40
N VAL A 181 5.63 -1.77 2.56
CA VAL A 181 6.56 -1.20 3.56
C VAL A 181 7.94 -1.00 2.95
N LEU A 182 8.44 -1.99 2.21
CA LEU A 182 9.71 -1.91 1.49
C LEU A 182 9.74 -0.73 0.51
N ARG A 183 8.66 -0.52 -0.26
CA ARG A 183 8.59 0.61 -1.19
C ARG A 183 8.63 1.94 -0.44
N ALA A 184 7.86 2.07 0.64
CA ALA A 184 7.84 3.27 1.48
C ALA A 184 9.23 3.56 2.08
N VAL A 185 9.85 2.57 2.73
CA VAL A 185 11.20 2.70 3.31
C VAL A 185 12.23 3.04 2.24
N SER A 186 12.18 2.38 1.07
CA SER A 186 13.09 2.66 -0.04
C SER A 186 12.95 4.09 -0.56
N THR A 187 11.73 4.63 -0.62
CA THR A 187 11.52 6.04 -1.02
C THR A 187 12.05 7.02 0.02
N SER A 188 11.99 6.68 1.30
CA SER A 188 12.57 7.49 2.39
C SER A 188 14.11 7.44 2.35
N LEU A 189 14.71 6.26 2.22
CA LEU A 189 16.17 6.10 2.12
C LEU A 189 16.76 6.89 0.95
N LYS A 190 16.08 6.90 -0.21
CA LYS A 190 16.51 7.68 -1.39
C LYS A 190 16.56 9.20 -1.16
N LYS A 191 15.87 9.72 -0.15
CA LYS A 191 15.89 11.15 0.19
C LYS A 191 17.10 11.53 1.05
N ILE A 192 17.75 10.56 1.70
CA ILE A 192 18.94 10.79 2.52
C ILE A 192 20.11 11.09 1.59
N ARG A 193 20.82 12.19 1.85
CA ARG A 193 21.98 12.57 1.03
C ARG A 193 23.15 11.63 1.35
N PRO A 194 23.83 11.05 0.34
CA PRO A 194 24.94 10.12 0.57
C PRO A 194 26.07 10.68 1.44
N ASN A 195 26.31 12.00 1.36
CA ASN A 195 27.36 12.69 2.11
C ASN A 195 27.18 12.65 3.64
N LEU A 196 25.94 12.56 4.14
CA LEU A 196 25.68 12.42 5.58
C LEU A 196 26.19 11.07 6.10
N TRP A 197 26.04 10.04 5.28
CA TRP A 197 26.55 8.70 5.59
C TRP A 197 28.06 8.64 5.57
N GLU A 198 28.67 9.19 4.51
CA GLU A 198 30.12 9.27 4.36
C GLU A 198 30.76 10.04 5.52
N ALA A 199 30.16 11.16 5.95
CA ALA A 199 30.61 11.92 7.10
C ALA A 199 30.57 11.11 8.41
N ALA A 200 29.50 10.33 8.64
CA ALA A 200 29.40 9.49 9.82
C ALA A 200 30.49 8.41 9.86
N LEU A 201 30.78 7.77 8.72
CA LEU A 201 31.86 6.80 8.60
C LEU A 201 33.24 7.46 8.81
N SER A 202 33.47 8.66 8.25
CA SER A 202 34.71 9.43 8.45
C SER A 202 34.94 9.84 9.89
N LEU A 203 33.88 10.09 10.67
CA LEU A 203 33.95 10.34 12.12
C LEU A 203 34.14 9.06 12.96
N GLY A 204 34.40 7.92 12.31
CA GLY A 204 34.67 6.64 12.98
C GLY A 204 33.41 5.84 13.36
N ALA A 205 32.22 6.22 12.88
CA ALA A 205 31.04 5.39 13.08
C ALA A 205 31.14 4.10 12.26
N LYS A 206 30.74 2.97 12.85
CA LYS A 206 30.52 1.72 12.11
C LYS A 206 29.23 1.80 11.30
N GLU A 207 29.13 1.04 10.21
CA GLU A 207 27.97 1.03 9.31
C GLU A 207 26.61 0.89 10.03
N TRP A 208 26.48 -0.01 11.01
CA TRP A 208 25.24 -0.15 11.79
C TRP A 208 24.91 1.07 12.65
N LYS A 209 25.95 1.77 13.15
CA LYS A 209 25.80 2.98 13.96
C LYS A 209 25.45 4.18 13.10
N ALA A 210 25.98 4.24 11.88
CA ALA A 210 25.56 5.21 10.87
C ALA A 210 24.08 4.99 10.52
N PHE A 211 23.67 3.75 10.28
CA PHE A 211 22.28 3.36 10.00
C PHE A 211 21.27 3.80 11.05
N LEU A 212 21.60 3.67 12.33
CA LEU A 212 20.68 4.00 13.41
C LEU A 212 20.67 5.49 13.79
N ARG A 213 21.70 6.25 13.42
CA ARG A 213 21.89 7.64 13.89
C ARG A 213 21.70 8.71 12.81
N VAL A 214 21.77 8.35 11.54
CA VAL A 214 21.69 9.25 10.39
C VAL A 214 20.49 8.88 9.54
#